data_AF-A0A5C6D802-F1
#
_entry.id   AF-A0A5C6D802-F1
#
_cell.length_a   1.000
_cell.length_b   1.000
_cell.length_c   1.000
_cell.angle_alpha   90.00
_cell.angle_beta   90.00
_cell.angle_gamma   90.00
#
_symmetry.space_group_name_H-M   'P 1'
#
loop_
_entity.id
_entity.type
_entity.pdbx_description
1 polymer ?
#
loop_
_entity_poly.entity_id
_entity_poly.type
_entity_poly.pdbx_seq_one_letter_code
_entity_poly.pdbx_strand_id
1 'polypeptide(L)'
;MRKIFVVVALVSCMSFFVQGSYLKDADAKTYAEHKPAGKAGLIMGSVVSSAVYIPFKLAYAVLGGVTSGLVYTVTMAKEADTAHRIATKAFTGDWYIHPNILTSHEYLNFSGPDDVSP
;
A
#
# COMPACT_ATOMS: atom_id res chain seq x y z
N MET A 1 -20.22 16.01 28.68
CA MET A 1 -19.15 15.58 27.76
C MET A 1 -19.49 14.34 26.93
N ARG A 2 -19.91 13.21 27.54
CA ARG A 2 -20.29 11.96 26.81
C ARG A 2 -21.33 12.14 25.68
N LYS A 3 -22.39 12.93 25.92
CA LYS A 3 -23.46 13.16 24.94
C LYS A 3 -23.01 13.98 23.72
N ILE A 4 -22.09 14.92 23.92
CA ILE A 4 -21.54 15.76 22.85
C ILE A 4 -20.64 14.92 21.93
N PHE A 5 -19.83 14.03 22.51
CA PHE A 5 -18.98 13.11 21.74
C PHE A 5 -19.81 12.18 20.83
N VAL A 6 -20.93 11.66 21.34
CA VAL A 6 -21.82 10.78 20.56
C VAL A 6 -22.50 11.53 19.42
N VAL A 7 -22.94 12.77 19.65
CA VAL A 7 -23.56 13.60 18.60
C VAL A 7 -22.53 13.96 17.52
N VAL A 8 -21.31 14.32 17.90
CA VAL A 8 -20.24 14.63 16.93
C VAL A 8 -19.87 13.39 16.11
N ALA A 9 -19.77 12.21 16.73
CA ALA A 9 -19.50 10.95 16.03
C ALA A 9 -20.62 10.58 15.04
N LEU A 10 -21.89 10.76 15.43
CA LEU A 10 -23.04 10.50 14.56
C LEU A 10 -23.10 11.45 13.37
N VAL A 11 -22.88 12.75 13.60
CA VAL A 11 -22.82 13.76 12.52
C VAL A 11 -21.69 13.43 11.56
N SER A 12 -20.49 13.13 12.07
CA SER A 12 -19.34 12.73 11.25
C SER A 12 -19.67 11.49 10.40
N CYS A 13 -20.28 10.47 11.01
CA CYS A 13 -20.69 9.23 10.34
C CYS A 13 -21.70 9.50 9.21
N MET A 14 -22.72 10.31 9.46
CA MET A 14 -23.71 10.69 8.44
C MET A 14 -23.10 11.48 7.28
N SER A 15 -22.16 12.39 7.53
CA SER A 15 -21.43 13.08 6.45
C SER A 15 -20.59 12.12 5.59
N PHE A 16 -19.97 11.10 6.18
CA PHE A 16 -19.24 10.06 5.44
C PHE A 16 -20.19 9.24 4.53
N PHE A 17 -21.37 8.87 5.02
CA PHE A 17 -22.37 8.13 4.24
C PHE A 17 -22.98 8.96 3.09
N VAL A 18 -23.19 10.27 3.30
CA VAL A 18 -23.72 11.17 2.27
C VAL A 18 -22.74 11.34 1.11
N GLN A 19 -21.43 11.39 1.36
CA GLN A 19 -20.40 11.49 0.31
C GLN A 19 -20.34 10.26 -0.61
N GLY A 20 -20.59 9.06 -0.08
CA GLY A 20 -20.61 7.81 -0.88
C GLY A 20 -21.71 7.75 -1.93
N SER A 21 -22.74 8.59 -1.82
CA SER A 21 -23.92 8.58 -2.71
C SER A 21 -23.74 9.40 -4.01
N TYR A 22 -22.70 10.24 -4.09
CA TYR A 22 -22.47 11.16 -5.22
C TYR A 22 -21.47 10.65 -6.27
N LEU A 23 -20.88 9.48 -6.09
CA LEU A 23 -19.97 8.87 -7.06
C LEU A 23 -20.76 8.12 -8.14
N LYS A 24 -21.55 8.86 -8.94
CA LYS A 24 -22.14 8.36 -10.17
C LYS A 24 -21.22 8.73 -11.34
N ASP A 25 -20.73 7.71 -12.04
CA ASP A 25 -19.83 7.76 -13.20
C ASP A 25 -18.42 8.32 -12.94
N ALA A 26 -17.63 7.56 -12.18
CA ALA A 26 -16.18 7.63 -12.30
C ALA A 26 -15.76 6.78 -13.51
N ASP A 27 -15.69 7.42 -14.68
CA ASP A 27 -14.95 6.89 -15.83
C ASP A 27 -13.53 6.59 -15.36
N ALA A 28 -13.14 5.31 -15.34
CA ALA A 28 -11.84 4.85 -14.85
C ALA A 28 -10.76 5.28 -15.84
N LYS A 29 -10.32 6.53 -15.72
CA LYS A 29 -9.23 7.09 -16.51
C LYS A 29 -7.90 6.76 -15.88
N THR A 30 -6.87 6.61 -16.71
CA THR A 30 -5.52 6.49 -16.17
C THR A 30 -5.05 7.85 -15.63
N TYR A 31 -4.03 7.88 -14.75
CA TYR A 31 -3.54 9.14 -14.17
C TYR A 31 -3.17 10.17 -15.25
N ALA A 32 -2.60 9.73 -16.37
CA ALA A 32 -2.17 10.60 -17.46
C ALA A 32 -3.32 11.39 -18.10
N GLU A 33 -4.52 10.81 -18.13
CA GLU A 33 -5.73 11.33 -18.79
C GLU A 33 -6.55 12.30 -17.92
N HIS A 34 -6.19 12.42 -16.64
CA HIS A 34 -6.89 13.32 -15.73
C HIS A 34 -6.57 14.79 -16.02
N LYS A 35 -7.57 15.67 -15.87
CA LYS A 35 -7.37 17.14 -15.88
C LYS A 35 -6.41 17.55 -14.76
N PRO A 36 -5.75 18.73 -14.83
CA PRO A 36 -4.78 19.17 -13.82
C PRO A 36 -5.30 19.11 -12.38
N ALA A 37 -6.55 19.51 -12.14
CA ALA A 37 -7.18 19.42 -10.82
C ALA A 37 -7.32 17.97 -10.31
N GLY A 38 -7.68 17.03 -11.19
CA GLY A 38 -7.76 15.60 -10.85
C GLY A 38 -6.39 14.98 -10.56
N LYS A 39 -5.37 15.36 -11.33
CA LYS A 39 -3.98 14.94 -11.08
C LYS A 39 -3.48 15.39 -9.71
N ALA A 40 -3.75 16.62 -9.32
CA ALA A 40 -3.38 17.14 -8.00
C ALA A 40 -4.03 16.33 -6.87
N GLY A 41 -5.32 15.99 -7.00
CA GLY A 41 -6.02 15.13 -6.04
C GLY A 41 -5.40 13.73 -5.94
N LEU A 42 -5.08 13.10 -7.08
CA LEU A 42 -4.44 11.79 -7.12
C LEU A 42 -3.02 11.79 -6.56
N ILE A 43 -2.23 12.82 -6.83
CA ILE A 43 -0.89 12.99 -6.22
C ILE A 43 -1.03 13.11 -4.69
N MET A 44 -1.94 13.94 -4.21
CA MET A 44 -2.16 14.10 -2.76
C MET A 44 -2.61 12.79 -2.13
N GLY A 45 -3.55 12.08 -2.76
CA GLY A 45 -3.99 10.75 -2.33
C GLY A 45 -2.84 9.76 -2.30
N SER A 46 -1.96 9.78 -3.31
CA SER A 46 -0.77 8.93 -3.42
C SER A 46 0.21 9.21 -2.28
N VAL A 47 0.51 10.48 -1.98
CA VAL A 47 1.41 10.88 -0.90
C VAL A 47 0.86 10.46 0.47
N VAL A 48 -0.41 10.77 0.75
CA VAL A 48 -1.03 10.43 2.04
C VAL A 48 -1.11 8.91 2.22
N SER A 49 -1.52 8.18 1.19
CA SER A 49 -1.59 6.71 1.24
C SER A 49 -0.21 6.10 1.41
N SER A 50 0.80 6.62 0.72
CA SER A 50 2.20 6.18 0.84
C SER A 50 2.75 6.43 2.25
N ALA A 51 2.45 7.57 2.84
CA ALA A 51 2.90 7.91 4.20
C ALA A 51 2.39 6.91 5.25
N VAL A 52 1.15 6.42 5.08
CA VAL A 52 0.57 5.38 5.93
C VAL A 52 1.12 4.00 5.58
N TYR A 53 1.31 3.70 4.29
CA TYR A 53 1.76 2.40 3.78
C TYR A 53 3.22 2.07 4.12
N ILE A 54 4.13 3.04 3.98
CA ILE A 54 5.58 2.85 4.14
C ILE A 54 5.96 2.22 5.49
N PRO A 55 5.42 2.66 6.65
CA PRO A 55 5.71 2.01 7.94
C PRO A 55 5.40 0.50 7.95
N PHE A 56 4.29 0.08 7.34
CA PHE A 56 3.93 -1.35 7.26
C PHE A 56 4.87 -2.12 6.32
N LYS A 57 5.18 -1.53 5.16
CA LYS A 57 6.13 -2.11 4.22
C LYS A 57 7.53 -2.25 4.83
N LEU A 58 7.98 -1.24 5.57
CA LEU A 58 9.25 -1.27 6.30
C LEU A 58 9.27 -2.37 7.36
N ALA A 59 8.20 -2.49 8.16
CA ALA A 59 8.09 -3.55 9.15
C ALA A 59 8.17 -4.95 8.49
N TYR A 60 7.48 -5.13 7.37
CA TYR A 60 7.55 -6.38 6.60
C TYR A 60 8.96 -6.66 6.05
N ALA A 61 9.63 -5.65 5.51
CA ALA A 61 11.00 -5.76 5.02
C ALA A 61 11.98 -6.16 6.14
N VAL A 62 11.86 -5.55 7.33
CA VAL A 62 12.68 -5.89 8.50
C VAL A 62 12.44 -7.33 8.94
N LEU A 63 11.17 -7.74 9.06
CA LEU A 63 10.83 -9.11 9.44
C LEU A 63 11.35 -10.13 8.42
N GLY A 64 11.23 -9.83 7.12
CA GLY A 64 11.74 -10.68 6.05
C GLY A 64 13.27 -10.76 6.05
N GLY A 65 13.97 -9.65 6.31
CA GLY A 65 15.43 -9.63 6.47
C GLY A 65 15.90 -10.48 7.65
N VAL A 66 15.26 -10.35 8.81
CA VAL A 66 15.56 -11.19 9.99
C VAL A 66 15.31 -12.67 9.68
N THR A 67 14.16 -12.98 9.08
CA THR A 67 13.79 -14.37 8.72
C THR A 67 14.77 -14.97 7.71
N SER A 68 15.14 -14.21 6.68
CA SER A 68 16.14 -14.60 5.68
C SER A 68 17.49 -14.89 6.34
N GLY A 69 17.97 -14.00 7.21
CA GLY A 69 19.22 -14.18 7.94
C GLY A 69 19.20 -15.41 8.87
N LEU A 70 18.06 -15.68 9.54
CA LEU A 70 17.89 -16.88 10.34
C LEU A 70 17.95 -18.15 9.49
N VAL A 71 17.26 -18.19 8.35
CA VAL A 71 17.33 -19.34 7.42
C VAL A 71 18.75 -19.57 6.94
N TYR A 72 19.45 -18.51 6.52
CA TYR A 72 20.82 -18.59 6.06
C TYR A 72 21.78 -19.13 7.14
N THR A 73 21.68 -18.62 8.37
CA THR A 73 22.58 -18.98 9.47
C THR A 73 22.28 -20.35 10.06
N VAL A 74 21.02 -20.69 10.31
CA VAL A 74 20.62 -21.98 10.91
C VAL A 74 20.91 -23.15 9.97
N THR A 75 20.78 -22.94 8.66
CA THR A 75 21.06 -23.98 7.65
C THR A 75 22.53 -24.07 7.28
N MET A 76 23.40 -23.25 7.90
CA MET A 76 24.82 -23.13 7.55
C MET A 76 25.01 -22.89 6.04
N ALA A 77 24.25 -21.94 5.49
CA ALA A 77 24.22 -21.57 4.07
C ALA A 77 23.74 -22.66 3.09
N LYS A 78 23.30 -23.84 3.55
CA LYS A 78 22.76 -24.89 2.67
C LYS A 78 21.47 -24.46 1.95
N GLU A 79 20.69 -23.60 2.58
CA GLU A 79 19.44 -23.05 2.03
C GLU A 79 19.59 -21.57 1.65
N ALA A 80 20.73 -21.21 1.07
CA ALA A 80 21.03 -19.83 0.67
C ALA A 80 20.02 -19.28 -0.35
N ASP A 81 19.57 -20.11 -1.30
CA ASP A 81 18.55 -19.73 -2.28
C ASP A 81 17.24 -19.40 -1.58
N THR A 82 16.78 -20.27 -0.67
CA THR A 82 15.57 -20.02 0.12
C THR A 82 15.67 -18.72 0.93
N ALA A 83 16.81 -18.47 1.58
CA ALA A 83 17.06 -17.21 2.29
C ALA A 83 17.01 -16.00 1.33
N HIS A 84 17.63 -16.10 0.16
CA HIS A 84 17.61 -15.06 -0.87
C HIS A 84 16.18 -14.77 -1.34
N ARG A 85 15.39 -15.80 -1.63
CA ARG A 85 13.98 -15.65 -2.04
C ARG A 85 13.16 -14.90 -0.99
N ILE A 86 13.35 -15.20 0.30
CA ILE A 86 12.66 -14.50 1.39
C ILE A 86 13.04 -13.02 1.41
N ALA A 87 14.34 -12.72 1.32
CA ALA A 87 14.82 -11.33 1.29
C ALA A 87 14.27 -10.58 0.06
N THR A 88 14.36 -11.17 -1.12
CA THR A 88 13.87 -10.55 -2.36
C THR A 88 12.38 -10.26 -2.27
N LYS A 89 11.56 -11.20 -1.78
CA LYS A 89 10.13 -10.93 -1.55
C LYS A 89 9.86 -9.79 -0.57
N ALA A 90 10.66 -9.69 0.49
CA ALA A 90 10.47 -8.70 1.54
C ALA A 90 10.90 -7.28 1.12
N PHE A 91 12.01 -7.16 0.40
CA PHE A 91 12.61 -5.88 0.03
C PHE A 91 12.16 -5.35 -1.34
N THR A 92 11.59 -6.19 -2.21
CA THR A 92 11.06 -5.76 -3.52
C THR A 92 9.54 -5.62 -3.51
N GLY A 93 8.95 -5.30 -4.67
CA GLY A 93 7.57 -4.83 -4.80
C GLY A 93 7.48 -3.31 -4.64
N ASP A 94 6.25 -2.80 -4.50
CA ASP A 94 5.99 -1.36 -4.49
C ASP A 94 6.31 -0.74 -3.12
N TRP A 95 7.11 0.33 -3.15
CA TRP A 95 7.51 1.09 -1.95
C TRP A 95 6.70 2.36 -1.73
N TYR A 96 5.93 2.78 -2.73
CA TYR A 96 5.02 3.90 -2.66
C TYR A 96 3.76 3.60 -3.47
N ILE A 97 2.67 4.28 -3.15
CA ILE A 97 1.39 4.11 -3.83
C ILE A 97 1.36 5.04 -5.04
N HIS A 98 1.60 4.51 -6.24
CA HIS A 98 1.53 5.30 -7.48
C HIS A 98 0.07 5.73 -7.76
N PRO A 99 -0.20 6.92 -8.34
CA PRO A 99 -1.56 7.37 -8.68
C PRO A 99 -2.39 6.37 -9.50
N ASN A 100 -1.78 5.58 -10.38
CA ASN A 100 -2.49 4.56 -11.16
C ASN A 100 -3.04 3.41 -10.31
N ILE A 101 -2.48 3.17 -9.13
CA ILE A 101 -3.00 2.21 -8.16
C ILE A 101 -4.31 2.72 -7.57
N LEU A 102 -4.42 4.03 -7.32
CA LEU A 102 -5.64 4.66 -6.81
C LEU A 102 -6.76 4.72 -7.87
N THR A 103 -6.40 4.68 -9.15
CA THR A 103 -7.36 4.59 -10.26
C THR A 103 -7.61 3.15 -10.72
N SER A 104 -7.09 2.14 -10.02
CA SER A 104 -7.22 0.72 -10.37
C SER A 104 -6.64 0.31 -11.73
N HIS A 105 -5.72 1.09 -12.28
CA HIS A 105 -5.01 0.75 -13.53
C HIS A 105 -3.73 -0.05 -13.29
N GLU A 106 -3.18 0.04 -12.09
CA GLU A 106 -2.05 -0.76 -11.61
C GLU A 106 -2.46 -1.48 -10.34
N TYR A 107 -1.94 -2.70 -10.16
CA TYR A 107 -2.09 -3.44 -8.90
C TYR A 107 -0.99 -3.03 -7.92
N LEU A 108 -1.35 -2.95 -6.63
CA LEU A 108 -0.37 -2.77 -5.57
C LEU A 108 0.30 -4.10 -5.24
N ASN A 109 1.61 -4.20 -5.50
CA ASN A 109 2.42 -5.38 -5.18
C ASN A 109 3.13 -5.19 -3.84
N PHE A 110 2.51 -5.68 -2.77
CA PHE A 110 3.09 -5.56 -1.42
C PHE A 110 4.35 -6.41 -1.23
N SER A 111 4.47 -7.54 -1.90
CA SER A 111 5.69 -8.35 -1.89
C SER A 111 6.33 -8.38 -3.26
N GLY A 112 7.61 -8.71 -3.29
CA GLY A 112 8.31 -9.07 -4.51
C GLY A 112 7.67 -10.24 -5.27
N PRO A 113 8.08 -10.42 -6.53
CA PRO A 113 7.59 -11.50 -7.38
C PRO A 113 7.85 -12.90 -6.81
N ASP A 114 7.02 -13.85 -7.23
CA ASP A 114 7.14 -15.27 -6.84
C ASP A 114 8.27 -15.98 -7.59
N ASP A 115 8.57 -15.54 -8.81
CA ASP A 115 9.59 -16.03 -9.72
C ASP A 115 10.91 -15.27 -9.55
N VAL A 116 11.67 -15.70 -8.56
CA VAL A 116 13.04 -15.25 -8.33
C VAL A 116 13.96 -16.26 -9.01
N SER A 117 14.28 -16.02 -10.28
CA SER A 117 15.32 -16.77 -10.99
C SER A 117 16.68 -16.53 -10.33
N PRO A 118 17.46 -17.60 -10.04
CA PRO A 118 18.82 -17.46 -9.53
C PRO A 118 19.79 -16.87 -10.56
#